data_AF-A0AAD7I5W9-F1
#
_entry.id   AF-A0AAD7I5W9-F1
#
_cell.length_a   1.000
_cell.length_b   1.000
_cell.length_c   1.000
_cell.angle_alpha   90.00
_cell.angle_beta   90.00
_cell.angle_gamma   90.00
#
_symmetry.space_group_name_H-M   'P 1'
#
loop_
_entity.id
_entity.type
_entity.pdbx_description
1 polymer ?
#
loop_
_entity_poly.entity_id
_entity_poly.type
_entity_poly.pdbx_seq_one_letter_code
_entity_poly.pdbx_strand_id
1 'polypeptide(L)'
;GPTVCAICLGIHTFVSKCRSQTLWNGSPARCFRGDGGKLTNINGVNICLDFQRGSGCKGRVGPRHIHECSGCGAPNHGAAGC
;
A
#
# COMPACT_ATOMS: atom_id res chain seq x y z
N GLY A 1 0.72 -7.37 16.36
CA GLY A 1 -0.27 -8.32 15.81
C GLY A 1 -0.21 -8.34 14.30
N PRO A 2 -0.87 -9.30 13.63
CA PRO A 2 -0.99 -9.32 12.19
C PRO A 2 -1.73 -8.07 11.69
N THR A 3 -1.39 -7.59 10.50
CA THR A 3 -1.97 -6.39 9.89
C THR A 3 -2.15 -6.62 8.38
N VAL A 4 -3.05 -5.85 7.76
CA VAL A 4 -3.23 -5.86 6.30
C VAL A 4 -1.95 -5.34 5.64
N CYS A 5 -1.47 -6.07 4.64
CA CYS A 5 -0.31 -5.74 3.85
C CYS A 5 -0.68 -4.78 2.73
N ALA A 6 0.04 -3.67 2.64
CA ALA A 6 -0.17 -2.68 1.58
C ALA A 6 0.32 -3.13 0.18
N ILE A 7 0.88 -4.33 0.03
CA ILE A 7 1.35 -4.86 -1.27
C ILE A 7 0.43 -5.98 -1.74
N CYS A 8 0.28 -7.04 -0.94
CA CYS A 8 -0.53 -8.20 -1.32
C CYS A 8 -1.97 -8.18 -0.78
N LEU A 9 -2.36 -7.16 -0.01
CA LEU A 9 -3.65 -7.10 0.71
C LEU A 9 -3.91 -8.25 1.69
N GLY A 10 -2.98 -9.19 1.86
CA GLY A 10 -3.06 -10.27 2.84
C GLY A 10 -2.79 -9.80 4.28
N ILE A 11 -3.25 -10.56 5.26
CA ILE A 11 -3.06 -10.28 6.69
C ILE A 11 -1.91 -11.13 7.23
N HIS A 12 -0.83 -10.48 7.68
CA HIS A 12 0.32 -11.18 8.28
C HIS A 12 1.20 -10.25 9.13
N THR A 13 2.20 -10.82 9.84
CA THR A 13 3.03 -10.06 10.79
C THR A 13 4.12 -9.22 10.12
N PHE A 14 4.78 -9.77 9.09
CA PHE A 14 5.96 -9.13 8.46
C PHE A 14 5.62 -8.32 7.21
N VAL A 15 4.57 -7.48 7.25
CA VAL A 15 4.14 -6.67 6.09
C VAL A 15 5.21 -5.71 5.57
N SER A 16 6.09 -5.24 6.46
CA SER A 16 7.23 -4.39 6.09
C SER A 16 8.30 -5.10 5.27
N LYS A 17 8.26 -6.44 5.17
CA LYS A 17 9.19 -7.22 4.34
C LYS A 17 8.52 -7.77 3.08
N CYS A 18 7.22 -7.55 2.90
CA CYS A 18 6.50 -8.08 1.75
C CYS A 18 7.04 -7.49 0.45
N ARG A 19 7.29 -8.38 -0.53
CA ARG A 19 7.66 -8.05 -1.91
C ARG A 19 6.85 -8.92 -2.89
N SER A 20 5.64 -9.33 -2.50
CA SER A 20 4.77 -10.13 -3.36
C SER A 20 4.48 -9.39 -4.66
N GLN A 21 4.46 -10.13 -5.76
CA GLN A 21 4.04 -9.62 -7.06
C GLN A 21 2.54 -9.83 -7.30
N THR A 22 1.86 -10.53 -6.39
CA THR A 22 0.43 -10.83 -6.44
C THR A 22 -0.27 -10.44 -5.14
N LEU A 23 -1.57 -10.15 -5.27
CA LEU A 23 -2.52 -9.99 -4.18
C LEU A 23 -2.90 -11.37 -3.60
N TRP A 24 -3.59 -11.37 -2.46
CA TRP A 24 -4.04 -12.59 -1.79
C TRP A 24 -4.96 -13.48 -2.65
N ASN A 25 -5.68 -12.88 -3.61
CA ASN A 25 -6.57 -13.57 -4.54
C ASN A 25 -5.86 -14.04 -5.83
N GLY A 26 -4.53 -13.87 -5.94
CA GLY A 26 -3.74 -14.27 -7.10
C GLY A 26 -3.66 -13.23 -8.22
N SER A 27 -4.40 -12.12 -8.17
CA SER A 27 -4.25 -11.05 -9.18
C SER A 27 -2.93 -10.31 -9.00
N PRO A 28 -2.41 -9.62 -10.03
CA PRO A 28 -1.17 -8.83 -9.90
C PRO A 28 -1.27 -7.75 -8.83
N ALA A 29 -0.20 -7.56 -8.06
CA ALA A 29 -0.08 -6.45 -7.14
C ALA A 29 0.10 -5.13 -7.91
N ARG A 30 -0.73 -4.13 -7.60
CA ARG A 30 -0.67 -2.81 -8.25
C ARG A 30 0.50 -1.95 -7.76
N CYS A 31 0.93 -2.19 -6.52
CA CYS A 31 2.02 -1.46 -5.88
C CYS A 31 3.12 -2.40 -5.40
N PHE A 32 4.34 -1.89 -5.32
CA PHE A 32 5.52 -2.64 -4.89
C PHE A 32 6.38 -1.80 -3.96
N ARG A 33 7.36 -2.47 -3.34
CA ARG A 33 8.31 -1.82 -2.44
C ARG A 33 9.49 -1.29 -3.24
N GLY A 34 9.47 0.01 -3.49
CA GLY A 34 10.52 0.73 -4.21
C GLY A 34 11.73 1.06 -3.33
N ASP A 35 12.59 1.94 -3.86
CA ASP A 35 13.82 2.36 -3.20
C ASP A 35 13.56 3.08 -1.87
N GLY A 36 14.46 2.84 -0.91
CA GLY A 36 14.29 3.33 0.47
C GLY A 36 13.10 2.71 1.21
N GLY A 37 12.53 1.62 0.70
CA GLY A 37 11.41 0.90 1.35
C GLY A 37 10.06 1.61 1.23
N LYS A 38 9.95 2.59 0.34
CA LYS A 38 8.70 3.31 0.05
C LYS A 38 7.73 2.41 -0.71
N LEU A 39 6.44 2.68 -0.55
CA LEU A 39 5.39 2.04 -1.33
C LEU A 39 5.21 2.85 -2.61
N THR A 40 5.36 2.19 -3.76
CA THR A 40 5.38 2.83 -5.08
C THR A 40 4.35 2.15 -5.98
N ASN A 41 3.57 2.93 -6.71
CA ASN A 41 2.61 2.40 -7.68
C ASN A 41 3.28 2.07 -9.03
N ILE A 42 2.53 1.47 -9.94
CA ILE A 42 3.01 1.08 -11.27
C ILE A 42 3.54 2.26 -12.11
N ASN A 43 3.15 3.50 -11.80
CA ASN A 43 3.60 4.72 -12.48
C ASN A 43 4.89 5.31 -11.87
N GLY A 44 5.50 4.63 -10.89
CA GLY A 44 6.69 5.13 -10.19
C GLY A 44 6.39 6.21 -9.14
N VAL A 45 5.11 6.45 -8.81
CA VAL A 45 4.72 7.45 -7.81
C VAL A 45 4.70 6.81 -6.43
N ASN A 46 5.33 7.49 -5.46
CA ASN A 46 5.26 7.07 -4.06
C ASN A 46 3.87 7.34 -3.51
N ILE A 47 3.27 6.33 -2.89
CA ILE A 47 1.95 6.44 -2.23
C ILE A 47 2.13 6.39 -0.72
N CYS A 48 1.20 7.01 0.00
CA CYS A 48 1.29 7.15 1.44
C CYS A 48 1.07 5.80 2.13
N LEU A 49 2.08 5.30 2.85
CA LEU A 49 1.99 4.04 3.59
C LEU A 49 1.01 4.15 4.77
N ASP A 50 0.98 5.29 5.46
CA ASP A 50 0.05 5.50 6.58
C ASP A 50 -1.40 5.52 6.13
N PHE A 51 -1.66 6.06 4.93
CA PHE A 51 -2.98 6.01 4.31
C PHE A 51 -3.46 4.57 4.08
N GLN A 52 -2.55 3.62 3.84
CA GLN A 52 -2.90 2.20 3.67
C GLN A 52 -3.30 1.50 4.97
N ARG A 53 -2.97 2.09 6.13
CA ARG A 53 -3.27 1.50 7.44
C ARG A 53 -4.69 1.85 7.85
N GLY A 54 -5.31 1.04 8.71
CA GLY A 54 -6.64 1.33 9.23
C GLY A 54 -6.72 2.64 10.04
N SER A 55 -5.59 3.13 10.56
CA SER A 55 -5.49 4.44 11.21
C SER A 55 -5.57 5.63 10.25
N GLY A 56 -5.40 5.38 8.95
CA GLY A 56 -5.26 6.40 7.91
C GLY A 56 -4.01 7.27 8.09
N CYS A 57 -3.95 8.34 7.29
CA CYS A 57 -2.89 9.34 7.30
C CYS A 57 -3.45 10.67 7.81
N LYS A 58 -2.79 11.29 8.80
CA LYS A 58 -3.06 12.68 9.24
C LYS A 58 -2.21 13.73 8.48
N GLY A 59 -1.23 13.26 7.70
CA GLY A 59 -0.35 14.10 6.90
C GLY A 59 -1.08 14.68 5.68
N ARG A 60 -0.52 15.77 5.13
CA ARG A 60 -1.03 16.39 3.91
C ARG A 60 -0.52 15.63 2.68
N VAL A 61 -1.40 15.40 1.71
CA VAL A 61 -1.05 14.97 0.35
C VAL A 61 -0.15 16.02 -0.29
N GLY A 62 0.85 15.59 -1.06
CA GLY A 62 1.77 16.51 -1.75
C GLY A 62 2.83 15.79 -2.57
N PRO A 63 3.89 16.49 -3.03
CA PRO A 63 4.88 15.92 -3.95
C PRO A 63 5.68 14.74 -3.38
N ARG A 64 5.60 14.49 -2.06
CA ARG A 64 6.27 13.37 -1.39
C ARG A 64 5.48 12.07 -1.46
N HIS A 65 4.15 12.15 -1.45
CA HIS A 65 3.26 11.00 -1.54
C HIS A 65 1.81 11.39 -1.84
N ILE A 66 1.07 10.47 -2.47
CA ILE A 66 -0.36 10.61 -2.74
C ILE A 66 -1.21 9.65 -1.89
N HIS A 67 -2.50 9.95 -1.75
CA HIS A 67 -3.50 9.05 -1.17
C HIS A 67 -4.21 8.30 -2.29
N GLU A 68 -3.77 7.06 -2.50
CA GLU A 68 -4.33 6.11 -3.45
C GLU A 68 -4.31 4.72 -2.78
N CYS A 69 -5.39 3.95 -2.88
CA CYS A 69 -5.43 2.58 -2.40
C CYS A 69 -4.44 1.73 -3.19
N SER A 70 -3.54 1.05 -2.49
CA SER A 70 -2.51 0.23 -3.14
C SER A 70 -3.03 -1.04 -3.80
N GLY A 71 -4.27 -1.45 -3.49
CA GLY A 71 -4.97 -2.58 -4.10
C GLY A 71 -5.67 -2.21 -5.39
N CYS A 72 -6.62 -1.28 -5.32
CA CYS A 72 -7.53 -0.95 -6.42
C CYS A 72 -7.26 0.41 -7.09
N GLY A 73 -6.49 1.31 -6.45
CA GLY A 73 -6.24 2.66 -6.95
C GLY A 73 -7.25 3.72 -6.55
N ALA A 74 -8.25 3.39 -5.74
CA ALA A 74 -9.26 4.37 -5.31
C ALA A 74 -8.69 5.36 -4.28
N PRO A 75 -9.08 6.65 -4.29
CA PRO A 75 -8.52 7.66 -3.39
C PRO A 75 -9.24 7.76 -2.03
N ASN A 76 -10.35 7.05 -1.84
CA ASN A 76 -11.23 7.19 -0.66
C ASN A 76 -10.89 6.24 0.49
N HIS A 77 -10.06 5.23 0.25
CA HIS A 77 -9.62 4.27 1.26
C HIS A 77 -8.19 3.82 0.99
N GLY A 78 -7.52 3.27 2.00
CA GLY A 78 -6.27 2.56 1.84
C GLY A 78 -6.45 1.03 1.89
N ALA A 79 -5.35 0.29 1.72
CA ALA A 79 -5.34 -1.17 1.71
C ALA A 79 -6.15 -1.85 2.83
N ALA A 80 -6.15 -1.27 4.05
CA ALA A 80 -6.89 -1.82 5.18
C ALA A 80 -8.42 -1.85 5.01
N GLY A 81 -8.97 -1.07 4.08
CA GLY A 81 -10.39 -1.07 3.72
C GLY A 81 -10.64 -1.41 2.24
N CYS A 82 -9.68 -2.06 1.59
CA CYS A 82 -9.76 -2.47 0.19
C CYS A 82 -10.47 -3.82 0.03
#